data_AF-G4YUV7-F1
#
_entry.id   AF-G4YUV7-F1
#
_cell.length_a   1.000
_cell.length_b   1.000
_cell.length_c   1.000
_cell.angle_alpha   90.00
_cell.angle_beta   90.00
_cell.angle_gamma   90.00
#
_symmetry.space_group_name_H-M   'P 1'
#
loop_
_entity.id
_entity.type
_entity.pdbx_description
1 polymer ?
#
loop_
_entity_poly.entity_id
_entity_poly.type
_entity_poly.pdbx_seq_one_letter_code
_entity_poly.pdbx_strand_id
1 'polypeptide(L)'
;SGGLKGSGGSPGCEGSPFGSQVYGRAAWHNDLYAIVYAWYFPKGFSGPSPSRRHDWVSAVVWLDNLDVATPKIMGISLSNSDDKYKKDP
;
A
#
# COMPACT_ATOMS: atom_id res chain seq x y z
N SER A 1 11.58 -10.80 4.57
CA SER A 1 12.74 -9.94 4.20
C SER A 1 13.36 -9.36 5.47
N GLY A 2 14.70 -9.30 5.58
CA GLY A 2 15.39 -8.67 6.72
C GLY A 2 15.44 -7.13 6.67
N GLY A 3 14.94 -6.53 5.59
CA GLY A 3 14.95 -5.09 5.36
C GLY A 3 16.36 -4.51 5.16
N LEU A 4 16.42 -3.20 4.97
CA LEU A 4 17.65 -2.42 4.84
C LEU A 4 17.70 -1.35 5.93
N LYS A 5 18.90 -0.97 6.37
CA LYS A 5 19.04 0.13 7.32
C LYS A 5 18.48 1.42 6.69
N GLY A 6 17.81 2.25 7.48
CA GLY A 6 17.30 3.57 7.07
C GLY A 6 18.42 4.60 6.88
N SER A 7 19.43 4.27 6.08
CA SER A 7 20.59 5.10 5.78
C SER A 7 21.17 4.72 4.41
N GLY A 8 21.99 5.58 3.82
CA GLY A 8 22.76 5.25 2.61
C GLY A 8 21.95 5.28 1.30
N GLY A 9 20.96 6.18 1.19
CA GLY A 9 20.20 6.43 -0.04
C GLY A 9 19.27 5.29 -0.47
N SER A 10 18.99 5.20 -1.78
CA SER A 10 18.22 4.14 -2.46
C SER A 10 18.94 2.80 -2.71
N PRO A 11 20.28 2.68 -2.73
CA PRO A 11 20.95 1.42 -3.05
C PRO A 11 20.40 0.21 -2.28
N GLY A 12 20.19 -0.87 -3.01
CA GLY A 12 19.68 -2.14 -2.49
C GLY A 12 18.15 -2.27 -2.45
N CYS A 13 17.40 -1.23 -2.77
CA CYS A 13 15.94 -1.30 -2.95
C CYS A 13 15.43 -0.66 -4.25
N GLU A 14 16.27 -0.57 -5.28
CA GLU A 14 15.88 -0.08 -6.62
C GLU A 14 15.11 -1.12 -7.44
N GLY A 15 15.20 -2.40 -7.07
CA GLY A 15 14.48 -3.49 -7.72
C GLY A 15 14.89 -4.85 -7.16
N SER A 16 13.95 -5.78 -7.18
CA SER A 16 14.21 -7.19 -6.84
C SER A 16 14.52 -7.97 -8.11
N PRO A 17 15.52 -8.87 -8.12
CA PRO A 17 15.78 -9.76 -9.26
C PRO A 17 14.63 -10.74 -9.54
N PHE A 18 13.73 -10.93 -8.57
CA PHE A 18 12.53 -11.77 -8.71
C PHE A 18 11.27 -10.97 -9.09
N GLY A 19 11.42 -9.68 -9.39
CA GLY A 19 10.30 -8.78 -9.64
C GLY A 19 9.66 -8.21 -8.36
N SER A 20 8.74 -7.26 -8.57
CA SER A 20 7.98 -6.62 -7.50
C SER A 20 6.82 -7.49 -7.00
N GLN A 21 6.27 -7.14 -5.84
CA GLN A 21 5.15 -7.84 -5.23
C GLN A 21 4.12 -6.85 -4.66
N VAL A 22 2.85 -7.25 -4.73
CA VAL A 22 1.71 -6.60 -4.07
C VAL A 22 0.94 -7.66 -3.29
N TYR A 23 0.43 -7.28 -2.13
CA TYR A 23 -0.41 -8.12 -1.28
C TYR A 23 -1.86 -7.65 -1.40
N GLY A 24 -2.82 -8.57 -1.47
CA GLY A 24 -4.24 -8.26 -1.53
C GLY A 24 -4.99 -8.90 -0.36
N ARG A 25 -5.91 -8.16 0.26
CA ARG A 25 -6.91 -8.69 1.20
C ARG A 25 -8.22 -7.95 1.00
N ALA A 26 -9.35 -8.65 1.08
CA ALA A 26 -10.65 -8.03 0.90
C ALA A 26 -11.65 -8.46 1.98
N ALA A 27 -12.58 -7.56 2.31
CA ALA A 27 -13.67 -7.80 3.25
C ALA A 27 -14.78 -6.76 3.06
N TRP A 28 -15.99 -7.10 3.50
CA TRP A 28 -17.07 -6.14 3.68
C TRP A 28 -16.79 -5.22 4.88
N HIS A 29 -17.09 -3.92 4.72
CA HIS A 29 -16.99 -2.92 5.78
C HIS A 29 -17.96 -1.77 5.54
N ASN A 30 -18.90 -1.53 6.46
CA ASN A 30 -19.92 -0.48 6.38
C ASN A 30 -20.63 -0.43 5.00
N ASP A 31 -21.20 -1.57 4.60
CA ASP A 31 -21.95 -1.76 3.34
C ASP A 31 -21.17 -1.53 2.04
N LEU A 32 -19.84 -1.41 2.11
CA LEU A 32 -18.95 -1.38 0.97
C LEU A 32 -18.03 -2.61 0.99
N TYR A 33 -17.67 -3.09 -0.19
CA TYR A 33 -16.63 -4.12 -0.32
C TYR A 33 -15.26 -3.45 -0.45
N ALA A 34 -14.40 -3.66 0.54
CA ALA A 34 -13.08 -3.03 0.60
C ALA A 34 -12.00 -4.02 0.15
N ILE A 35 -11.18 -3.62 -0.81
CA ILE A 35 -9.98 -4.35 -1.23
C ILE A 35 -8.75 -3.55 -0.83
N VAL A 36 -7.96 -4.08 0.10
CA VAL A 36 -6.68 -3.51 0.52
C VAL A 36 -5.58 -4.11 -0.34
N TYR A 37 -4.86 -3.24 -1.05
CA TYR A 37 -3.59 -3.54 -1.70
C TYR A 37 -2.46 -2.99 -0.84
N ALA A 38 -1.44 -3.79 -0.55
CA ALA A 38 -0.29 -3.36 0.25
C ALA A 38 1.03 -3.67 -0.46
N TRP A 39 2.00 -2.79 -0.26
CA TRP A 39 3.36 -2.92 -0.77
C TRP A 39 4.35 -2.83 0.38
N TYR A 40 5.36 -3.69 0.32
CA TYR A 40 6.47 -3.67 1.25
C TYR A 40 7.71 -3.10 0.57
N PHE A 41 8.41 -2.21 1.29
CA PHE A 41 9.72 -1.73 0.91
C PHE A 41 10.75 -2.14 1.97
N PRO A 42 11.98 -2.54 1.58
CA PRO A 42 13.02 -2.90 2.55
C PRO A 42 13.41 -1.77 3.52
N LYS A 43 13.24 -0.51 3.12
CA LYS A 43 13.48 0.70 3.92
C LYS A 43 12.52 1.81 3.50
N GLY A 44 12.21 2.70 4.44
CA GLY A 44 11.35 3.86 4.23
C GLY A 44 12.13 5.16 4.10
N PHE A 45 11.45 6.18 3.54
CA PHE A 45 12.02 7.49 3.26
C PHE A 45 11.12 8.61 3.82
N SER A 46 11.76 9.66 4.34
CA SER A 46 11.13 10.95 4.64
C SER A 46 11.63 11.96 3.61
N GLY A 47 10.81 12.23 2.59
CA GLY A 47 11.26 12.93 1.39
C GLY A 47 12.38 12.13 0.70
N PRO A 48 13.52 12.75 0.31
CA PRO A 48 14.63 12.03 -0.33
C PRO A 48 15.51 11.26 0.67
N SER A 49 15.29 11.43 1.98
CA SER A 49 16.19 10.87 3.01
C SER A 49 15.68 9.51 3.52
N PRO A 50 16.50 8.45 3.50
CA PRO A 50 16.13 7.19 4.13
C PRO A 50 15.99 7.40 5.64
N SER A 51 14.93 6.85 6.24
CA SER A 51 14.54 7.18 7.62
C SER A 51 14.37 5.96 8.52
N ARG A 52 14.00 4.80 7.96
CA ARG A 52 13.67 3.61 8.75
C ARG A 52 13.94 2.31 8.02
N ARG A 53 14.14 1.24 8.78
CA ARG A 53 14.16 -0.14 8.27
C ARG A 53 12.72 -0.63 8.18
N HIS A 54 12.39 -1.25 7.04
CA HIS A 54 11.04 -1.63 6.65
C HIS A 54 10.14 -0.44 6.36
N ASP A 55 9.31 -0.58 5.34
CA ASP A 55 8.18 0.30 5.10
C ASP A 55 7.01 -0.48 4.53
N TRP A 56 5.82 -0.07 4.90
CA TRP A 56 4.58 -0.62 4.36
C TRP A 56 3.68 0.54 3.96
N VAL A 57 3.18 0.48 2.74
CA VAL A 57 2.18 1.41 2.22
C VAL A 57 1.02 0.61 1.67
N SER A 58 -0.15 1.22 1.63
CA SER A 58 -1.34 0.54 1.13
C SER A 58 -2.35 1.50 0.53
N ALA A 59 -3.22 0.93 -0.30
CA ALA A 59 -4.38 1.58 -0.87
C ALA A 59 -5.61 0.71 -0.61
N VAL A 60 -6.74 1.33 -0.29
CA VAL A 60 -8.04 0.67 -0.19
C VAL A 60 -8.89 1.12 -1.35
N VAL A 61 -9.39 0.17 -2.13
CA VAL A 61 -10.41 0.41 -3.16
C VAL A 61 -11.75 0.00 -2.58
N TRP A 62 -12.70 0.93 -2.59
CA TRP A 62 -14.05 0.73 -2.06
C TRP A 62 -15.01 0.48 -3.21
N LEU A 63 -15.76 -0.62 -3.15
CA LEU A 63 -16.73 -1.02 -4.17
C LEU A 63 -18.14 -1.06 -3.58
N ASP A 64 -19.15 -0.83 -4.43
CA ASP A 64 -20.57 -0.88 -4.03
C ASP A 64 -21.07 -2.32 -3.81
N ASN A 65 -21.19 -3.11 -4.88
CA ASN A 65 -21.79 -4.43 -4.87
C ASN A 65 -21.01 -5.37 -5.79
N LEU A 66 -20.63 -6.54 -5.29
CA LEU A 66 -19.93 -7.56 -6.06
C LEU A 66 -20.87 -8.47 -6.88
N ASP A 67 -22.16 -8.47 -6.60
CA ASP A 67 -23.14 -9.33 -7.25
C ASP A 67 -23.62 -8.78 -8.62
N VAL A 68 -23.12 -7.62 -9.03
CA VAL A 68 -23.36 -7.05 -10.36
C VAL A 68 -22.18 -7.30 -11.28
N ALA A 69 -22.44 -7.42 -12.59
CA ALA A 69 -21.39 -7.69 -13.58
C ALA A 69 -20.27 -6.65 -13.60
N THR A 70 -20.57 -5.41 -13.22
CA THR A 70 -19.61 -4.30 -13.18
C THR A 70 -19.77 -3.50 -11.88
N PRO A 71 -19.06 -3.88 -10.80
CA PRO A 71 -19.01 -3.11 -9.56
C PRO A 71 -18.48 -1.71 -9.80
N LYS A 72 -18.99 -0.72 -9.08
CA LYS A 72 -18.53 0.68 -9.15
C LYS A 72 -17.49 0.94 -8.07
N ILE A 73 -16.45 1.70 -8.44
CA ILE A 73 -15.52 2.26 -7.47
C ILE A 73 -16.20 3.44 -6.80
N MET A 74 -16.39 3.32 -5.49
CA MET A 74 -17.04 4.32 -4.63
C MET A 74 -16.02 5.28 -3.99
N GLY A 75 -14.74 4.96 -4.06
CA GLY A 75 -13.66 5.81 -3.61
C GLY A 75 -12.36 5.05 -3.42
N ILE A 76 -11.29 5.79 -3.15
CA ILE A 76 -9.96 5.24 -2.88
C ILE A 76 -9.41 5.87 -1.60
N SER A 77 -8.74 5.08 -0.77
CA SER A 77 -8.00 5.57 0.39
C SER A 77 -6.53 5.20 0.29
N LEU A 78 -5.64 6.18 0.32
CA LEU A 78 -4.18 5.98 0.22
C LEU A 78 -3.54 6.19 1.59
N SER A 79 -2.65 5.29 1.99
CA SER A 79 -1.87 5.47 3.22
C SER A 79 -1.00 6.72 3.10
N ASN A 80 -1.09 7.60 4.09
CA ASN A 80 -0.34 8.86 4.18
C ASN A 80 0.74 8.81 5.29
N SER A 81 0.46 8.06 6.36
CA SER A 81 1.41 7.71 7.41
C SER A 81 1.12 6.30 7.88
N ASP A 82 1.85 5.84 8.90
CA ASP A 82 1.72 4.48 9.46
C ASP A 82 0.28 4.13 9.87
N ASP A 83 -0.52 5.12 10.25
CA ASP A 83 -1.86 4.97 10.82
C ASP A 83 -2.94 5.85 10.16
N LYS A 84 -2.59 6.65 9.15
CA LYS A 84 -3.54 7.61 8.52
C LYS A 84 -3.68 7.38 7.03
N TYR A 85 -4.89 7.62 6.54
CA TYR A 85 -5.24 7.55 5.13
C TYR A 85 -5.79 8.89 4.63
N LYS A 86 -5.37 9.26 3.41
CA LYS A 86 -6.05 10.28 2.61
C LYS A 86 -7.16 9.61 1.81
N LYS A 87 -8.35 10.21 1.82
CA LYS A 87 -9.50 9.73 1.04
C LYS A 87 -9.61 10.59 -0.22
N ASP A 88 -9.61 9.94 -1.38
CA ASP A 88 -9.95 10.56 -2.65
C ASP A 88 -11.33 10.04 -3.06
N PRO A 89 -12.30 10.95 -3.33
CA PRO A 89 -13.65 10.58 -3.76
C PRO A 89 -13.65 9.89 -5.12
#